data_AF-G9KL45-F1
#
_entry.id   AF-G9KL45-F1
#
_cell.length_a   1.000
_cell.length_b   1.000
_cell.length_c   1.000
_cell.angle_alpha   90.00
_cell.angle_beta   90.00
_cell.angle_gamma   90.00
#
_symmetry.space_group_name_H-M   'P 1'
#
loop_
_entity.id
_entity.type
_entity.pdbx_description
1 polymer ?
#
loop_
_entity_poly.entity_id
_entity_poly.type
_entity_poly.pdbx_seq_one_letter_code
_entity_poly.pdbx_strand_id
1 'polypeptide(L)'
;FLLCFSVVSPSSFQNVSEKWVPEIRCHCPKAPIILVGTQSDLREDVKVLIELDKCKEKPVPEEAAKLCAEEIKAASYIECSALTQK
;
A
#
# COMPACT_ATOMS: atom_id res chain seq x y z
N PHE A 1 5.01 -0.11 -13.74
CA PHE A 1 5.21 -0.90 -12.52
C PHE A 1 3.91 -0.96 -11.74
N LEU A 2 3.56 -2.15 -11.24
CA LEU A 2 2.59 -2.29 -10.16
C LEU A 2 3.40 -2.29 -8.87
N LEU A 3 3.25 -1.25 -8.06
CA LEU A 3 3.93 -1.17 -6.76
C LEU A 3 2.92 -1.51 -5.68
N CYS A 4 3.13 -2.66 -5.03
CA CYS A 4 2.17 -3.20 -4.09
C CYS A 4 2.62 -2.97 -2.64
N PHE A 5 1.66 -2.70 -1.77
CA PHE A 5 1.81 -2.81 -0.31
C PHE A 5 0.61 -3.57 0.25
N SER A 6 0.68 -4.00 1.51
CA SER A 6 -0.46 -4.61 2.21
C SER A 6 -1.17 -3.57 3.05
N VAL A 7 -2.50 -3.46 2.90
CA VAL A 7 -3.29 -2.51 3.70
C VAL A 7 -3.26 -2.81 5.20
N VAL A 8 -2.89 -4.03 5.59
CA VAL A 8 -2.76 -4.46 6.99
C VAL A 8 -1.30 -4.60 7.43
N SER A 9 -0.35 -4.06 6.66
CA SER A 9 1.06 -3.99 7.05
C SER A 9 1.59 -2.56 6.83
N PRO A 10 1.50 -1.68 7.85
CA PRO A 10 1.93 -0.29 7.74
C PRO A 10 3.40 -0.12 7.34
N SER A 11 4.27 -1.01 7.78
CA SER A 11 5.67 -1.03 7.38
C SER A 11 5.86 -1.28 5.87
N SER A 12 5.03 -2.12 5.25
CA SER A 12 5.06 -2.32 3.80
C SER A 12 4.67 -1.05 3.04
N PHE A 13 3.76 -0.24 3.60
CA PHE A 13 3.35 1.05 3.05
C PHE A 13 4.45 2.11 3.19
N GLN A 14 5.13 2.19 4.34
CA GLN A 14 6.29 3.08 4.52
C GLN A 14 7.40 2.81 3.51
N ASN A 15 7.67 1.53 3.22
CA ASN A 15 8.69 1.13 2.24
C ASN A 15 8.40 1.62 0.81
N VAL A 16 7.14 1.95 0.46
CA VAL A 16 6.77 2.50 -0.85
C VAL A 16 7.58 3.76 -1.15
N SER A 17 7.52 4.75 -0.26
CA SER A 17 8.20 6.04 -0.45
C SER A 17 9.68 5.98 -0.09
N GLU A 18 10.05 5.20 0.95
CA GLU A 18 11.42 5.17 1.47
C GLU A 18 12.38 4.34 0.62
N LYS A 19 11.88 3.28 -0.03
CA LYS A 19 12.73 2.30 -0.72
C LYS A 19 12.33 2.11 -2.18
N TRP A 20 11.09 1.72 -2.43
CA TRP A 20 10.70 1.18 -3.72
C TRP A 20 10.56 2.25 -4.80
N VAL A 21 9.97 3.40 -4.48
CA VAL A 21 9.87 4.51 -5.43
C VAL A 21 11.27 5.05 -5.80
N PRO A 22 12.18 5.33 -4.85
CA PRO A 22 13.55 5.71 -5.19
C PRO A 22 14.26 4.70 -6.10
N GLU A 23 14.14 3.40 -5.79
CA GLU A 23 14.76 2.33 -6.58
C GLU A 23 14.21 2.27 -8.01
N ILE A 24 12.89 2.31 -8.17
CA ILE A 24 12.23 2.33 -9.48
C ILE A 24 12.63 3.58 -10.27
N ARG A 25 12.63 4.75 -9.64
CA ARG A 25 12.97 6.01 -10.31
C ARG A 25 14.45 6.09 -10.69
N CYS A 26 15.35 5.43 -9.95
CA CYS A 26 16.76 5.32 -10.29
C CYS A 26 16.97 4.50 -11.58
N HIS A 27 16.32 3.34 -11.69
CA HIS A 27 16.51 2.44 -12.83
C HIS A 27 15.60 2.76 -14.03
N CYS A 28 14.41 3.29 -13.77
CA CYS A 28 13.35 3.52 -14.74
C CYS A 28 12.62 4.86 -14.49
N PRO A 29 13.29 6.01 -14.69
CA PRO A 29 12.77 7.32 -14.26
C PRO A 29 11.37 7.65 -14.79
N LYS A 30 11.10 7.29 -16.05
CA LYS A 30 9.87 7.63 -16.77
C LYS A 30 8.78 6.55 -16.70
N ALA A 31 9.06 5.41 -16.09
CA ALA A 31 8.07 4.33 -16.06
C ALA A 31 6.85 4.75 -15.22
N PRO A 32 5.61 4.50 -15.70
CA PRO A 32 4.42 4.75 -14.92
C PRO A 32 4.35 3.77 -13.75
N ILE A 33 3.87 4.26 -12.60
CA ILE A 33 3.64 3.47 -11.39
C ILE A 33 2.14 3.48 -11.13
N ILE A 34 1.55 2.32 -10.86
CA ILE A 34 0.23 2.21 -10.23
C ILE A 34 0.48 1.69 -8.82
N LEU A 35 -0.01 2.42 -7.82
CA LEU A 35 0.08 2.01 -6.43
C LEU A 35 -1.09 1.06 -6.12
N VAL A 36 -0.79 -0.10 -5.54
CA VAL A 36 -1.79 -1.14 -5.27
C VAL A 36 -1.78 -1.51 -3.79
N GLY A 37 -2.89 -1.25 -3.11
CA GLY A 37 -3.16 -1.74 -1.75
C GLY A 37 -3.73 -3.15 -1.81
N THR A 38 -2.99 -4.14 -1.31
CA THR A 38 -3.40 -5.56 -1.34
C THR A 38 -3.99 -5.99 0.00
N GLN A 39 -4.72 -7.12 -0.01
CA GLN A 39 -5.36 -7.72 1.16
C GLN A 39 -6.44 -6.82 1.78
N SER A 40 -7.20 -6.11 0.94
CA SER A 40 -8.25 -5.19 1.38
C SER A 40 -9.38 -5.88 2.18
N ASP A 41 -9.56 -7.19 1.98
CA ASP A 41 -10.47 -8.03 2.79
C ASP A 41 -10.08 -8.12 4.27
N LEU A 42 -8.79 -7.97 4.60
CA LEU A 42 -8.29 -8.06 5.96
C LEU A 42 -8.44 -6.77 6.76
N ARG A 43 -8.83 -5.66 6.12
CA ARG A 43 -8.95 -4.34 6.77
C ARG A 43 -9.92 -4.34 7.94
N GLU A 44 -10.96 -5.17 7.87
CA GLU A 44 -11.99 -5.32 8.91
C GLU A 44 -11.90 -6.68 9.64
N ASP A 45 -10.89 -7.50 9.35
CA ASP A 45 -10.72 -8.78 10.02
C ASP A 45 -10.33 -8.60 11.49
N VAL A 46 -11.17 -9.12 12.39
CA VAL A 46 -11.03 -8.94 13.84
C VAL A 46 -9.69 -9.47 14.36
N LYS A 47 -9.21 -10.60 13.84
CA LYS A 47 -7.94 -11.18 14.31
C LYS A 47 -6.77 -10.29 13.88
N VAL A 48 -6.79 -9.81 12.64
CA VAL A 48 -5.76 -8.90 12.13
C VAL A 48 -5.74 -7.59 12.91
N LEU A 49 -6.91 -7.02 13.22
CA LEU A 49 -7.01 -5.81 14.03
C LEU A 49 -6.44 -6.00 15.45
N ILE A 50 -6.70 -7.14 16.09
CA ILE A 50 -6.12 -7.46 17.40
C ILE A 50 -4.59 -7.57 17.32
N GLU A 51 -4.04 -8.21 16.29
CA GLU A 51 -2.59 -8.33 16.14
C GLU A 51 -1.92 -6.97 15.89
N LEU A 52 -2.52 -6.11 15.05
CA LEU A 52 -2.01 -4.76 14.82
C LEU A 52 -2.04 -3.89 16.08
N ASP A 53 -3.10 -4.00 16.89
CA ASP A 53 -3.23 -3.23 18.12
C ASP A 53 -2.17 -3.60 19.17
N LYS A 54 -1.71 -4.87 19.21
CA LYS A 54 -0.56 -5.28 20.07
C LYS A 54 0.70 -4.47 19.76
N CYS A 55 0.88 -4.05 18.51
CA CYS A 55 1.98 -3.22 18.06
C CYS A 55 1.62 -1.71 18.02
N LYS A 56 0.42 -1.32 18.48
CA LYS A 56 -0.16 0.04 18.37
C LYS A 56 -0.27 0.54 16.94
N GLU A 57 -0.42 -0.38 15.99
CA GLU A 57 -0.59 -0.09 14.59
C GLU A 57 -2.07 -0.21 14.18
N LYS A 58 -2.39 0.32 13.01
CA LYS A 58 -3.72 0.22 12.40
C LYS A 58 -3.56 -0.06 10.91
N PRO A 59 -4.57 -0.66 10.25
CA PRO A 59 -4.57 -0.76 8.80
C PRO A 59 -4.37 0.60 8.15
N VAL A 60 -3.66 0.63 7.03
CA VAL A 60 -3.34 1.84 6.27
C VAL A 60 -4.63 2.47 5.76
N PRO A 61 -4.99 3.71 6.15
CA PRO A 61 -6.20 4.36 5.66
C PRO A 61 -6.17 4.53 4.14
N GLU A 62 -7.32 4.36 3.49
CA GLU A 62 -7.41 4.50 2.03
C GLU A 62 -7.02 5.93 1.59
N GLU A 63 -7.41 6.94 2.36
CA GLU A 63 -7.05 8.34 2.14
C GLU A 63 -5.54 8.57 2.21
N ALA A 64 -4.86 7.93 3.17
CA ALA A 64 -3.41 8.04 3.30
C ALA A 64 -2.69 7.43 2.09
N ALA A 65 -3.21 6.30 1.59
CA ALA A 65 -2.65 5.66 0.40
C ALA A 65 -2.91 6.46 -0.89
N LYS A 66 -4.08 7.09 -1.02
CA LYS A 66 -4.39 8.04 -2.11
C LYS A 66 -3.43 9.23 -2.11
N LEU A 67 -3.21 9.85 -0.95
CA LEU A 67 -2.25 10.95 -0.81
C LEU A 67 -0.83 10.51 -1.17
N CYS A 68 -0.40 9.34 -0.69
CA CYS A 68 0.91 8.80 -1.06
C CYS A 68 1.03 8.57 -2.58
N ALA A 69 -0.02 8.06 -3.24
CA ALA A 69 -0.04 7.89 -4.69
C ALA A 69 0.15 9.22 -5.44
N GLU A 70 -0.46 10.31 -4.96
CA GLU A 70 -0.26 11.66 -5.49
C GLU A 70 1.19 12.14 -5.28
N GLU A 71 1.73 11.97 -4.06
CA GLU A 71 3.10 12.37 -3.71
C GLU A 71 4.16 11.68 -4.57
N ILE A 72 4.01 10.38 -4.81
CA ILE A 72 4.96 9.58 -5.62
C ILE A 72 4.72 9.71 -7.14
N LYS A 73 3.71 10.50 -7.53
CA LYS A 73 3.25 10.69 -8.92
C LYS A 73 2.90 9.35 -9.58
N ALA A 74 2.16 8.51 -8.86
CA ALA A 74 1.55 7.33 -9.44
C ALA A 74 0.43 7.75 -10.41
N ALA A 75 0.21 6.93 -11.44
CA ALA A 75 -0.86 7.13 -12.40
C ALA A 75 -2.25 6.88 -11.79
N SER A 76 -2.34 6.00 -10.78
CA SER A 76 -3.54 5.75 -10.01
C SER A 76 -3.22 4.97 -8.73
N TYR A 77 -4.19 4.98 -7.80
CA TYR A 77 -4.23 4.10 -6.65
C TYR A 77 -5.45 3.17 -6.76
N ILE A 78 -5.25 1.88 -6.45
CA ILE A 78 -6.31 0.86 -6.45
C ILE A 78 -6.11 -0.05 -5.24
N GLU A 79 -7.19 -0.44 -4.57
CA GLU A 79 -7.16 -1.53 -3.58
C GLU A 79 -7.74 -2.81 -4.18
N CYS A 80 -7.19 -3.97 -3.81
CA CYS A 80 -7.71 -5.26 -4.22
C CYS A 80 -7.59 -6.33 -3.13
N SER A 81 -8.45 -7.34 -3.28
CA SER A 81 -8.38 -8.57 -2.48
C SER A 81 -8.25 -9.77 -3.42
N ALA A 82 -7.09 -10.42 -3.38
CA ALA A 82 -6.88 -11.66 -4.14
C ALA A 82 -7.80 -12.80 -3.66
N LEU A 83 -8.27 -12.76 -2.40
CA LEU A 83 -9.14 -13.77 -1.82
C LEU A 83 -10.60 -13.58 -2.23
N THR A 84 -11.11 -12.34 -2.16
CA THR A 84 -12.52 -12.03 -2.42
C THR A 84 -12.80 -11.57 -3.85
N GLN A 85 -11.74 -11.41 -4.67
CA GLN A 85 -11.81 -10.92 -6.05
C GLN A 85 -12.49 -9.55 -6.15
N LYS A 86 -12.25 -8.72 -5.14
CA LYS A 86 -12.70 -7.33 -5.07
C LYS A 86 -11.61 -6.40 -5.59
#